data_AF-A0A1D2MJC1-F1
#
_entry.id   AF-A0A1D2MJC1-F1
#
_cell.length_a   1.000
_cell.length_b   1.000
_cell.length_c   1.000
_cell.angle_alpha   90.00
_cell.angle_beta   90.00
_cell.angle_gamma   90.00
#
_symmetry.space_group_name_H-M   'P 1'
#
loop_
_entity.id
_entity.type
_entity.pdbx_description
1 polymer ?
#
loop_
_entity_poly.entity_id
_entity_poly.type
_entity_poly.pdbx_seq_one_letter_code
_entity_poly.pdbx_strand_id
1 'polypeptide(L)'
;MYKDVQTKLDTGRGPGTDVPKSKKDDDKDKDKDKDNDKKDKDGKDEAPKEDTIECDPEDDVWALDKGKPSEGRKYAKSCVNASRPLMLIMSVLGLFPLVMHRAKNGTYSCKFTWLSYAAILFIIAAFFIVVGTFWLLISLICISVNVPEHERYGGRSASQQRSEEVYVYKRNTVALVVTISSCIHATICMISVYHRREYIEKQLIYWTEVVELLHVDVGTDVAKAIWRHLAAILIFSVAMVVLLILNMVPSVSGAGSMLFVIMIRIFNRYCLWDPNLYIYKLFFAAYLLFIIISGYLFMLWFFYNCRILANILKIWNNRFEFCLHKHLLEMASAQANKQTRKEASESNRTSRGNLFQDHLVIFNLLEGVNATFETIMESYYLTTMIMIIFEAYAFVHSFNYYEYKYCGKRKLDIIPIALLLAIQLYIYISITIEAAAVAEESRHVLDIVRRKGMMTSKADGELWFMLSMRLSFGGHEDVGIVGAGFFHVTKAFLLGAISAIAAHFIIFYQFQVPISQSVEADATLDKLNISNILIQTEFTPSYKDFSFNDTERLKHYGYDVYC
;
A
#
# COMPACT_ATOMS: atom_id res chain seq x y z
N MET A 1 15.40 18.45 22.57
CA MET A 1 16.19 17.57 21.68
C MET A 1 15.46 17.23 20.37
N TYR A 2 14.41 16.37 20.30
CA TYR A 2 13.71 16.11 19.02
C TYR A 2 12.88 17.31 18.49
N LYS A 3 12.29 18.13 19.38
CA LYS A 3 11.61 19.37 18.99
C LYS A 3 12.55 20.48 18.49
N ASP A 4 13.80 20.53 18.95
CA ASP A 4 14.76 21.57 18.53
C ASP A 4 15.27 21.35 17.11
N VAL A 5 15.37 20.08 16.67
CA VAL A 5 15.74 19.74 15.29
C VAL A 5 14.62 20.11 14.31
N GLN A 6 13.35 19.91 14.71
CA GLN A 6 12.20 20.27 13.87
C GLN A 6 12.02 21.79 13.75
N THR A 7 12.25 22.55 14.83
CA THR A 7 12.10 24.02 14.84
C THR A 7 13.21 24.72 14.05
N LYS A 8 14.40 24.11 13.95
CA LYS A 8 15.52 24.61 13.11
C LYS A 8 15.31 24.34 11.61
N LEU A 9 14.59 23.28 11.24
CA LEU A 9 14.23 23.00 9.84
C LEU A 9 13.23 24.02 9.26
N ASP A 10 12.37 24.58 10.10
CA ASP A 10 11.37 25.59 9.68
C ASP A 10 11.92 27.03 9.64
N THR A 11 13.02 27.31 10.34
CA THR A 11 13.62 28.66 10.41
C THR A 11 14.75 28.90 9.41
N GLY A 12 15.23 27.85 8.71
CA GLY A 12 16.30 27.94 7.70
C GLY A 12 15.89 28.49 6.32
N ARG A 13 14.62 28.83 6.10
CA ARG A 13 14.16 29.52 4.86
C ARG A 13 14.00 31.01 5.11
N GLY A 14 15.11 31.73 5.02
CA GLY A 14 15.09 33.19 4.84
C GLY A 14 14.38 33.58 3.53
N PRO A 15 13.74 34.77 3.48
CA PRO A 15 12.99 35.24 2.33
C PRO A 15 13.91 35.55 1.15
N GLY A 16 13.44 35.26 -0.05
CA GLY A 16 14.17 35.42 -1.29
C GLY A 16 14.75 36.82 -1.47
N THR A 17 16.02 36.87 -1.83
CA THR A 17 16.67 38.07 -2.36
C THR A 17 16.72 37.96 -3.88
N ASP A 18 16.10 38.96 -4.50
CA ASP A 18 16.04 39.17 -5.93
C ASP A 18 17.43 39.29 -6.56
N VAL A 19 17.59 38.67 -7.73
CA VAL A 19 18.75 38.82 -8.60
C VAL A 19 18.64 40.15 -9.36
N PRO A 20 19.58 41.11 -9.24
CA PRO A 20 19.65 42.24 -10.16
C PRO A 20 20.45 41.89 -11.41
N LYS A 21 19.93 42.38 -12.53
CA LYS A 21 20.47 42.29 -13.88
C LYS A 21 21.89 42.84 -14.01
N SER A 22 22.63 42.20 -14.90
CA SER A 22 23.89 42.66 -15.50
C SER A 22 23.85 44.10 -16.02
N LYS A 23 24.93 44.85 -15.79
CA LYS A 23 25.40 45.89 -16.70
C LYS A 23 26.93 45.96 -16.72
N LYS A 24 27.41 46.28 -17.92
CA LYS A 24 28.79 46.35 -18.40
C LYS A 24 29.56 47.56 -17.84
N ASP A 25 30.80 47.62 -18.30
CA ASP A 25 31.77 48.73 -18.33
C ASP A 25 32.77 48.65 -17.18
N ASP A 26 34.05 48.98 -17.30
CA ASP A 26 35.05 49.05 -18.37
C ASP A 26 36.34 49.44 -17.61
N ASP A 27 37.50 49.09 -18.17
CA ASP A 27 38.76 49.80 -18.03
C ASP A 27 39.57 49.88 -16.69
N LYS A 28 40.83 49.44 -16.87
CA LYS A 28 42.10 50.13 -16.56
C LYS A 28 42.93 49.73 -15.33
N ASP A 29 44.08 49.14 -15.68
CA ASP A 29 45.44 49.58 -15.37
C ASP A 29 45.80 50.03 -13.95
N LYS A 30 46.68 49.25 -13.32
CA LYS A 30 48.05 49.63 -12.90
C LYS A 30 48.58 48.59 -11.92
N ASP A 31 49.65 47.86 -12.25
CA ASP A 31 51.06 48.24 -12.07
C ASP A 31 51.52 48.34 -10.61
N LYS A 32 52.70 47.74 -10.38
CA LYS A 32 53.65 47.85 -9.25
C LYS A 32 53.44 46.86 -8.11
N ASP A 33 54.35 45.95 -7.80
CA ASP A 33 55.83 45.96 -7.63
C ASP A 33 56.09 45.71 -6.14
N LYS A 34 57.01 44.77 -5.87
CA LYS A 34 57.93 44.74 -4.72
C LYS A 34 57.30 44.50 -3.35
N ASP A 35 58.00 43.95 -2.38
CA ASP A 35 59.28 43.27 -2.27
C ASP A 35 59.21 42.49 -0.95
N ASN A 36 60.09 41.52 -0.83
CA ASN A 36 60.64 40.91 0.38
C ASN A 36 60.32 41.59 1.73
N ASP A 37 60.04 40.76 2.75
CA ASP A 37 60.95 40.76 3.89
C ASP A 37 60.92 39.47 4.71
N LYS A 38 62.13 38.92 4.88
CA LYS A 38 62.50 37.93 5.88
C LYS A 38 62.41 38.56 7.26
N LYS A 39 61.89 37.81 8.24
CA LYS A 39 62.31 37.99 9.63
C LYS A 39 62.27 36.66 10.37
N ASP A 40 63.47 36.18 10.68
CA ASP A 40 63.74 35.23 11.75
C ASP A 40 63.23 35.79 13.09
N LYS A 41 62.69 34.92 13.94
CA LYS A 41 62.82 35.02 15.40
C LYS A 41 62.41 33.73 16.11
N ASP A 42 63.44 33.11 16.67
CA ASP A 42 63.56 32.64 18.05
C ASP A 42 62.41 31.85 18.68
N GLY A 43 62.77 30.62 19.03
CA GLY A 43 61.97 29.69 19.80
C GLY A 43 61.61 30.20 21.19
N LYS A 44 60.40 29.83 21.59
CA LYS A 44 59.97 29.69 22.97
C LYS A 44 59.32 28.32 23.11
N ASP A 45 59.85 27.53 24.03
CA ASP A 45 59.23 26.31 24.51
C ASP A 45 57.87 26.64 25.14
N GLU A 46 56.78 26.32 24.42
CA GLU A 46 55.44 26.24 25.00
C GLU A 46 55.17 24.81 25.44
N ALA A 47 54.76 24.65 26.70
CA ALA A 47 54.22 23.41 27.24
C ALA A 47 53.02 22.94 26.38
N PRO A 48 52.78 21.62 26.26
CA PRO A 48 51.70 21.10 25.43
C PRO A 48 50.36 21.60 25.98
N LYS A 49 49.69 22.46 25.20
CA LYS A 49 48.28 22.79 25.42
C LYS A 49 47.48 21.53 25.17
N GLU A 50 46.64 21.15 26.14
CA GLU A 50 45.58 20.16 25.91
C GLU A 50 44.67 20.71 24.81
N ASP A 51 44.71 20.07 23.65
CA ASP A 51 43.72 20.28 22.59
C ASP A 51 42.35 19.85 23.12
N THR A 52 41.58 20.80 23.64
CA THR A 52 40.12 20.68 23.69
C THR A 52 39.64 20.57 22.26
N ILE A 53 39.40 19.34 21.82
CA ILE A 53 38.66 19.03 20.61
C ILE A 53 37.24 19.56 20.83
N GLU A 54 36.98 20.79 20.40
CA GLU A 54 35.63 21.26 20.09
C GLU A 54 35.15 20.41 18.91
N CYS A 55 34.45 19.32 19.24
CA CYS A 55 33.63 18.60 18.27
C CYS A 55 32.47 19.53 17.88
N ASP A 56 32.61 20.24 16.76
CA ASP A 56 31.49 20.95 16.14
C ASP A 56 30.50 19.90 15.58
N PRO A 57 29.32 19.68 16.20
CA PRO A 57 28.48 18.53 15.88
C PRO A 57 27.71 18.66 14.56
N GLU A 58 27.72 19.82 13.90
CA GLU A 58 26.83 20.10 12.77
C GLU A 58 27.50 19.85 11.39
N ASP A 59 28.84 19.87 11.27
CA ASP A 59 29.52 19.72 9.97
C ASP A 59 30.09 18.32 9.68
N ASP A 60 30.42 17.51 10.70
CA ASP A 60 31.03 16.18 10.51
C ASP A 60 30.03 15.01 10.40
N VAL A 61 28.72 15.26 10.53
CA VAL A 61 27.69 14.22 10.37
C VAL A 61 27.57 13.75 8.91
N TRP A 62 28.12 14.50 7.95
CA TRP A 62 27.98 14.24 6.51
C TRP A 62 29.29 13.98 5.76
N ALA A 63 30.44 13.97 6.44
CA ALA A 63 31.73 13.62 5.86
C ALA A 63 31.87 12.09 5.69
N LEU A 64 30.97 11.52 4.90
CA LEU A 64 30.92 10.10 4.59
C LEU A 64 32.02 9.73 3.59
N ASP A 65 32.76 8.68 3.95
CA ASP A 65 33.83 8.07 3.16
C ASP A 65 33.38 7.81 1.71
N LYS A 66 34.03 8.49 0.77
CA LYS A 66 33.77 8.40 -0.67
C LYS A 66 34.36 7.11 -1.21
N GLY A 67 33.74 5.97 -0.88
CA GLY A 67 33.93 4.73 -1.60
C GLY A 67 33.82 4.96 -3.12
N LYS A 68 34.48 4.14 -3.94
CA LYS A 68 34.50 4.32 -5.40
C LYS A 68 33.07 4.53 -5.91
N PRO A 69 32.73 5.72 -6.46
CA PRO A 69 31.34 6.11 -6.73
C PRO A 69 30.64 5.22 -7.77
N SER A 70 31.35 4.30 -8.41
CA SER A 70 30.79 3.33 -9.35
C SER A 70 30.03 2.17 -8.68
N GLU A 71 30.42 1.72 -7.49
CA GLU A 71 29.81 0.55 -6.85
C GLU A 71 28.51 0.88 -6.12
N GLY A 72 28.48 1.98 -5.36
CA GLY A 72 27.27 2.50 -4.70
C GLY A 72 26.08 2.66 -5.66
N ARG A 73 26.34 3.23 -6.84
CA ARG A 73 25.35 3.42 -7.91
C ARG A 73 24.73 2.13 -8.42
N LYS A 74 25.40 0.98 -8.30
CA LYS A 74 24.84 -0.31 -8.68
C LYS A 74 23.67 -0.68 -7.76
N TYR A 75 23.79 -0.42 -6.47
CA TYR A 75 22.77 -0.71 -5.46
C TYR A 75 21.54 0.19 -5.64
N ALA A 76 21.72 1.50 -5.83
CA ALA A 76 20.63 2.43 -6.13
C ALA A 76 19.87 2.02 -7.41
N LYS A 77 20.60 1.66 -8.48
CA LYS A 77 20.00 1.15 -9.72
C LYS A 77 19.25 -0.17 -9.50
N SER A 78 19.78 -1.08 -8.67
CA SER A 78 19.14 -2.34 -8.29
C SER A 78 17.79 -2.09 -7.58
N CYS A 79 17.77 -1.16 -6.63
CA CYS A 79 16.57 -0.72 -5.90
C CYS A 79 15.49 -0.16 -6.85
N VAL A 80 15.83 0.81 -7.71
CA VAL A 80 14.87 1.40 -8.66
C VAL A 80 14.38 0.38 -9.69
N ASN A 81 15.25 -0.53 -10.14
CA ASN A 81 14.81 -1.59 -11.06
C ASN A 81 13.82 -2.56 -10.41
N ALA A 82 13.90 -2.77 -9.10
CA ALA A 82 12.97 -3.63 -8.36
C ALA A 82 11.58 -3.00 -8.21
N SER A 83 11.47 -1.68 -8.05
CA SER A 83 10.17 -0.98 -8.01
C SER A 83 9.56 -0.73 -9.39
N ARG A 84 10.37 -0.72 -10.44
CA ARG A 84 9.95 -0.32 -11.79
C ARG A 84 8.70 -1.04 -12.33
N PRO A 85 8.53 -2.37 -12.18
CA PRO A 85 7.32 -3.05 -12.67
C PRO A 85 6.05 -2.53 -11.98
N LEU A 86 6.12 -2.35 -10.66
CA LEU A 86 5.01 -1.83 -9.86
C LEU A 86 4.69 -0.39 -10.23
N MET A 87 5.70 0.48 -10.26
CA MET A 87 5.53 1.89 -10.61
C MET A 87 4.98 2.06 -12.03
N LEU A 88 5.41 1.23 -12.98
CA LEU A 88 4.89 1.26 -14.35
C LEU A 88 3.39 0.93 -14.39
N ILE A 89 2.97 -0.15 -13.71
CA ILE A 89 1.55 -0.53 -13.66
C ILE A 89 0.73 0.54 -12.95
N MET A 90 1.20 1.05 -11.81
CA MET A 90 0.53 2.13 -11.11
C MET A 90 0.45 3.41 -11.97
N SER A 91 1.49 3.77 -12.72
CA SER A 91 1.44 4.92 -13.63
C SER A 91 0.46 4.73 -14.79
N VAL A 92 0.39 3.54 -15.39
CA VAL A 92 -0.57 3.22 -16.47
C VAL A 92 -2.01 3.30 -15.98
N LEU A 93 -2.26 2.88 -14.74
CA LEU A 93 -3.58 2.94 -14.10
C LEU A 93 -3.90 4.32 -13.48
N GLY A 94 -2.99 5.30 -13.57
CA GLY A 94 -3.18 6.61 -12.94
C GLY A 94 -3.18 6.55 -11.41
N LEU A 95 -2.45 5.64 -10.79
CA LEU A 95 -2.34 5.51 -9.34
C LEU A 95 -1.04 6.11 -8.78
N PHE A 96 -0.08 6.43 -9.65
CA PHE A 96 1.22 6.99 -9.25
C PHE A 96 1.46 8.35 -9.92
N PRO A 97 1.46 9.47 -9.15
CA PRO A 97 1.51 10.82 -9.72
C PRO A 97 2.91 11.32 -10.05
N LEU A 98 3.97 10.58 -9.67
CA LEU A 98 5.34 11.09 -9.73
C LEU A 98 6.07 10.64 -11.00
N VAL A 99 6.93 11.52 -11.52
CA VAL A 99 7.81 11.21 -12.64
C VAL A 99 9.21 10.93 -12.11
N MET A 100 9.78 9.79 -12.50
CA MET A 100 11.17 9.46 -12.21
C MET A 100 12.08 9.91 -13.34
N HIS A 101 13.03 10.79 -13.02
CA HIS A 101 14.10 11.19 -13.92
C HIS A 101 15.42 10.59 -13.44
N ARG A 102 16.20 10.08 -14.38
CA ARG A 102 17.57 9.62 -14.12
C ARG A 102 18.54 10.74 -14.48
N ALA A 103 19.31 11.21 -13.50
CA ALA A 103 20.35 12.20 -13.71
C ALA A 103 21.61 11.58 -14.33
N LYS A 104 22.48 12.42 -14.94
CA LYS A 104 23.70 11.98 -15.64
C LYS A 104 24.72 11.31 -14.71
N ASN A 105 24.74 11.70 -13.45
CA ASN A 105 25.54 11.09 -12.38
C ASN A 105 25.01 9.69 -11.97
N GLY A 106 23.87 9.24 -12.51
CA GLY A 106 23.27 7.95 -12.19
C GLY A 106 22.32 7.98 -10.99
N THR A 107 22.17 9.13 -10.32
CA THR A 107 21.15 9.30 -9.27
C THR A 107 19.77 9.44 -9.88
N TYR A 108 18.74 9.14 -9.10
CA TYR A 108 17.35 9.23 -9.51
C TYR A 108 16.71 10.39 -8.77
N SER A 109 16.04 11.28 -9.51
CA SER A 109 15.19 12.32 -8.92
C SER A 109 13.74 11.97 -9.23
N CYS A 110 12.92 11.88 -8.19
CA CYS A 110 11.48 11.85 -8.33
C CYS A 110 10.98 13.29 -8.27
N LYS A 111 10.03 13.69 -9.13
CA LYS A 111 9.37 15.00 -9.02
C LYS A 111 7.88 14.90 -9.32
N PHE A 112 7.06 15.58 -8.54
CA PHE A 112 5.68 15.86 -8.91
C PHE A 112 5.63 17.06 -9.85
N THR A 113 4.99 16.91 -11.00
CA THR A 113 4.77 18.01 -11.95
C THR A 113 3.32 17.97 -12.41
N TRP A 114 2.57 19.04 -12.12
CA TRP A 114 1.13 19.15 -12.41
C TRP A 114 0.78 18.89 -13.88
N LEU A 115 1.64 19.30 -14.80
CA LEU A 115 1.46 19.13 -16.25
C LEU A 115 2.04 17.81 -16.79
N SER A 116 2.56 16.94 -15.92
CA SER A 116 3.02 15.63 -16.36
C SER A 116 1.85 14.70 -16.67
N TYR A 117 2.03 13.83 -17.65
CA TYR A 117 1.05 12.80 -18.00
C TYR A 117 0.64 11.94 -16.79
N ALA A 118 1.60 11.56 -15.95
CA ALA A 118 1.36 10.78 -14.74
C ALA A 118 0.47 11.51 -13.73
N ALA A 119 0.71 12.81 -13.50
CA ALA A 119 -0.12 13.62 -12.61
C ALA A 119 -1.54 13.82 -13.15
N ILE A 120 -1.69 14.06 -14.46
CA ILE A 120 -3.01 14.21 -15.10
C ILE A 120 -3.81 12.92 -14.98
N LEU A 121 -3.21 11.77 -15.31
CA LEU A 121 -3.87 10.47 -15.12
C LEU A 121 -4.24 10.21 -13.66
N PHE A 122 -3.37 10.59 -12.73
CA PHE A 122 -3.65 10.48 -11.31
C PHE A 122 -4.85 11.31 -10.86
N ILE A 123 -4.94 12.57 -11.30
CA ILE A 123 -6.07 13.43 -10.99
C ILE A 123 -7.37 12.85 -11.58
N ILE A 124 -7.33 12.34 -12.81
CA ILE A 124 -8.49 11.71 -13.45
C ILE A 124 -8.93 10.47 -12.68
N ALA A 125 -8.01 9.55 -12.37
CA ALA A 125 -8.32 8.34 -11.61
C ALA A 125 -8.82 8.66 -10.20
N ALA A 126 -8.19 9.62 -9.52
CA ALA A 126 -8.60 10.07 -8.18
C ALA A 126 -9.99 10.68 -8.24
N PHE A 127 -10.28 11.52 -9.23
CA PHE A 127 -11.62 12.07 -9.43
C PHE A 127 -12.67 10.97 -9.61
N PHE A 128 -12.42 10.00 -10.49
CA PHE A 128 -13.34 8.88 -10.72
C PHE A 128 -13.57 8.03 -9.47
N ILE A 129 -12.53 7.73 -8.69
CA ILE A 129 -12.65 6.92 -7.46
C ILE A 129 -13.36 7.71 -6.36
N VAL A 130 -12.92 8.94 -6.08
CA VAL A 130 -13.44 9.77 -4.97
C VAL A 130 -14.88 10.17 -5.25
N VAL A 131 -15.17 10.72 -6.44
CA VAL A 131 -16.53 11.14 -6.82
C VAL A 131 -17.43 9.93 -6.93
N GLY A 132 -16.98 8.83 -7.54
CA GLY A 132 -17.76 7.60 -7.62
C GLY A 132 -18.10 7.02 -6.24
N THR A 133 -17.16 7.05 -5.30
CA THR A 133 -17.38 6.61 -3.91
C THR A 133 -18.36 7.52 -3.19
N PHE A 134 -18.17 8.83 -3.26
CA PHE A 134 -19.09 9.80 -2.66
C PHE A 134 -20.51 9.66 -3.21
N TRP A 135 -20.61 9.49 -4.53
CA TRP A 135 -21.85 9.28 -5.24
C TRP A 135 -22.55 7.98 -4.83
N LEU A 136 -21.80 6.89 -4.72
CA LEU A 136 -22.30 5.61 -4.19
C LEU A 136 -22.86 5.77 -2.77
N LEU A 137 -22.14 6.45 -1.88
CA LEU A 137 -22.56 6.65 -0.48
C LEU A 137 -23.81 7.53 -0.37
N ILE A 138 -23.89 8.64 -1.11
CA ILE A 138 -25.11 9.46 -1.17
C ILE A 138 -26.28 8.62 -1.66
N SER A 139 -26.08 7.85 -2.73
CA SER A 139 -27.13 7.00 -3.30
C SER A 139 -27.66 6.00 -2.26
N LEU A 140 -26.78 5.38 -1.47
CA LEU A 140 -27.17 4.48 -0.38
C LEU A 140 -27.93 5.19 0.75
N ILE A 141 -27.54 6.41 1.11
CA ILE A 141 -28.28 7.22 2.10
C ILE A 141 -29.67 7.55 1.58
N CYS A 142 -29.79 7.98 0.31
CA CYS A 142 -31.08 8.27 -0.31
C CYS A 142 -32.00 7.04 -0.34
N ILE A 143 -31.45 5.86 -0.62
CA ILE A 143 -32.18 4.58 -0.57
C ILE A 143 -32.70 4.30 0.86
N SER A 144 -31.88 4.59 1.87
CA SER A 144 -32.18 4.32 3.28
C SER A 144 -33.22 5.28 3.86
N VAL A 145 -33.13 6.58 3.52
CA VAL A 145 -34.05 7.63 4.00
C VAL A 145 -35.43 7.53 3.36
N ASN A 146 -35.57 6.67 2.35
CA ASN A 146 -36.88 6.27 1.83
C ASN A 146 -37.72 7.47 1.37
N VAL A 147 -37.07 8.40 0.65
CA VAL A 147 -37.68 9.65 0.19
C VAL A 147 -38.96 9.30 -0.58
N PRO A 148 -40.14 9.68 -0.06
CA PRO A 148 -41.42 9.26 -0.62
C PRO A 148 -41.68 10.05 -1.88
N GLU A 149 -41.95 9.38 -3.01
CA GLU A 149 -42.28 10.10 -4.23
C GLU A 149 -43.37 9.46 -5.09
N HIS A 150 -44.12 10.38 -5.70
CA HIS A 150 -45.35 10.22 -6.46
C HIS A 150 -45.09 9.92 -7.95
N GLU A 151 -46.18 9.45 -8.57
CA GLU A 151 -46.45 9.17 -9.99
C GLU A 151 -46.04 7.82 -10.58
N ARG A 152 -47.04 7.20 -11.23
CA ARG A 152 -46.95 5.98 -12.04
C ARG A 152 -46.36 6.35 -13.39
N TYR A 153 -45.29 5.68 -13.80
CA TYR A 153 -44.80 5.73 -15.19
C TYR A 153 -44.86 4.31 -15.76
N GLY A 154 -45.42 4.17 -16.96
CA GLY A 154 -45.54 2.86 -17.63
C GLY A 154 -46.49 1.85 -16.96
N GLY A 155 -47.46 2.30 -16.15
CA GLY A 155 -48.49 1.44 -15.54
C GLY A 155 -48.02 0.61 -14.33
N ARG A 156 -46.72 0.61 -13.99
CA ARG A 156 -46.20 -0.02 -12.77
C ARG A 156 -46.37 0.91 -11.57
N SER A 157 -46.66 0.32 -10.40
CA SER A 157 -46.67 1.10 -9.16
C SER A 157 -45.24 1.35 -8.67
N ALA A 158 -44.98 2.51 -8.08
CA ALA A 158 -43.70 2.80 -7.43
C ALA A 158 -43.32 1.75 -6.37
N SER A 159 -44.33 1.14 -5.72
CA SER A 159 -44.15 0.03 -4.79
C SER A 159 -43.60 -1.24 -5.45
N GLN A 160 -44.04 -1.57 -6.66
CA GLN A 160 -43.52 -2.72 -7.41
C GLN A 160 -42.05 -2.48 -7.78
N GLN A 161 -41.73 -1.38 -8.42
CA GLN A 161 -40.35 -1.05 -8.80
C GLN A 161 -39.39 -1.10 -7.60
N ARG A 162 -39.81 -0.53 -6.47
CA ARG A 162 -39.01 -0.56 -5.25
C ARG A 162 -38.80 -1.97 -4.73
N SER A 163 -39.81 -2.83 -4.79
CA SER A 163 -39.66 -4.23 -4.39
C SER A 163 -38.67 -4.99 -5.28
N GLU A 164 -38.62 -4.69 -6.58
CA GLU A 164 -37.64 -5.25 -7.52
C GLU A 164 -36.22 -4.78 -7.18
N GLU A 165 -36.02 -3.50 -6.92
CA GLU A 165 -34.71 -2.95 -6.51
C GLU A 165 -34.23 -3.54 -5.18
N VAL A 166 -35.10 -3.55 -4.16
CA VAL A 166 -34.78 -4.12 -2.84
C VAL A 166 -34.42 -5.59 -2.98
N TYR A 167 -35.10 -6.32 -3.87
CA TYR A 167 -34.74 -7.69 -4.18
C TYR A 167 -33.32 -7.80 -4.76
N VAL A 168 -32.96 -6.98 -5.75
CA VAL A 168 -31.60 -6.95 -6.34
C VAL A 168 -30.53 -6.63 -5.27
N TYR A 169 -30.79 -5.69 -4.36
CA TYR A 169 -29.86 -5.32 -3.28
C TYR A 169 -29.70 -6.43 -2.25
N LYS A 170 -30.81 -7.00 -1.75
CA LYS A 170 -30.78 -8.13 -0.80
C LYS A 170 -30.04 -9.33 -1.40
N ARG A 171 -30.27 -9.56 -2.70
CA ARG A 171 -29.69 -10.68 -3.45
C ARG A 171 -28.18 -10.54 -3.70
N ASN A 172 -27.65 -9.32 -3.69
CA ASN A 172 -26.23 -8.99 -3.93
C ASN A 172 -25.58 -8.28 -2.73
N THR A 173 -26.10 -8.46 -1.50
CA THR A 173 -25.64 -7.72 -0.32
C THR A 173 -24.16 -7.91 -0.03
N VAL A 174 -23.62 -9.11 -0.22
CA VAL A 174 -22.17 -9.34 0.00
C VAL A 174 -21.32 -8.58 -1.02
N ALA A 175 -21.69 -8.64 -2.31
CA ALA A 175 -21.01 -7.87 -3.35
C ALA A 175 -21.10 -6.36 -3.08
N LEU A 176 -22.22 -5.88 -2.53
CA LEU A 176 -22.38 -4.48 -2.11
C LEU A 176 -21.39 -4.11 -0.99
N VAL A 177 -21.29 -4.93 0.05
CA VAL A 177 -20.34 -4.69 1.16
C VAL A 177 -18.91 -4.67 0.64
N VAL A 178 -18.52 -5.63 -0.21
CA VAL A 178 -17.18 -5.69 -0.83
C VAL A 178 -16.92 -4.44 -1.67
N THR A 179 -17.90 -4.00 -2.46
CA THR A 179 -17.81 -2.79 -3.28
C THR A 179 -17.61 -1.55 -2.42
N ILE A 180 -18.44 -1.35 -1.39
CA ILE A 180 -18.35 -0.20 -0.49
C ILE A 180 -16.99 -0.17 0.21
N SER A 181 -16.57 -1.30 0.78
CA SER A 181 -15.27 -1.45 1.44
C SER A 181 -14.11 -1.12 0.50
N SER A 182 -14.14 -1.63 -0.73
CA SER A 182 -13.11 -1.37 -1.74
C SER A 182 -13.08 0.10 -2.18
N CYS A 183 -14.25 0.71 -2.39
CA CYS A 183 -14.39 2.13 -2.74
C CYS A 183 -13.83 3.05 -1.64
N ILE A 184 -14.17 2.78 -0.38
CA ILE A 184 -13.69 3.55 0.77
C ILE A 184 -12.16 3.44 0.86
N HIS A 185 -11.61 2.22 0.82
CA HIS A 185 -10.16 2.02 0.91
C HIS A 185 -9.42 2.69 -0.25
N ALA A 186 -9.87 2.50 -1.49
CA ALA A 186 -9.25 3.13 -2.66
C ALA A 186 -9.32 4.67 -2.58
N THR A 187 -10.44 5.23 -2.11
CA THR A 187 -10.59 6.68 -1.88
C THR A 187 -9.58 7.19 -0.86
N ILE A 188 -9.44 6.52 0.28
CA ILE A 188 -8.46 6.86 1.31
C ILE A 188 -7.04 6.79 0.75
N CYS A 189 -6.73 5.78 -0.06
CA CYS A 189 -5.42 5.66 -0.71
C CYS A 189 -5.13 6.85 -1.63
N MET A 190 -6.07 7.21 -2.52
CA MET A 190 -5.89 8.33 -3.46
C MET A 190 -5.71 9.65 -2.71
N ILE A 191 -6.53 9.91 -1.68
CA ILE A 191 -6.45 11.12 -0.85
C ILE A 191 -5.12 11.16 -0.08
N SER A 192 -4.71 10.05 0.55
CA SER A 192 -3.45 9.98 1.31
C SER A 192 -2.24 10.24 0.41
N VAL A 193 -2.18 9.59 -0.76
CA VAL A 193 -1.09 9.80 -1.72
C VAL A 193 -1.10 11.22 -2.28
N TYR A 194 -2.26 11.80 -2.54
CA TYR A 194 -2.37 13.19 -2.98
C TYR A 194 -1.82 14.17 -1.93
N HIS A 195 -2.21 14.02 -0.66
CA HIS A 195 -1.74 14.88 0.42
C HIS A 195 -0.24 14.71 0.70
N ARG A 196 0.26 13.47 0.66
CA ARG A 196 1.66 13.13 0.99
C ARG A 196 2.59 13.13 -0.23
N ARG A 197 2.16 13.55 -1.42
CA ARG A 197 2.93 13.45 -2.68
C ARG A 197 4.35 14.04 -2.60
N GLU A 198 4.52 15.19 -1.95
CA GLU A 198 5.82 15.86 -1.80
C GLU A 198 6.73 15.14 -0.79
N TYR A 199 6.12 14.52 0.22
CA TYR A 199 6.83 13.68 1.17
C TYR A 199 7.29 12.37 0.53
N ILE A 200 6.40 11.72 -0.23
CA ILE A 200 6.68 10.52 -1.01
C ILE A 200 7.84 10.77 -1.99
N GLU A 201 7.85 11.91 -2.67
CA GLU A 201 8.93 12.32 -3.59
C GLU A 201 10.29 12.26 -2.88
N LYS A 202 10.40 12.93 -1.74
CA LYS A 202 11.62 12.97 -0.92
C LYS A 202 11.98 11.59 -0.39
N GLN A 203 10.99 10.83 0.05
CA GLN A 203 11.20 9.49 0.59
C GLN A 203 11.76 8.53 -0.47
N LEU A 204 11.26 8.58 -1.71
CA LEU A 204 11.77 7.75 -2.81
C LEU A 204 13.21 8.08 -3.18
N ILE A 205 13.59 9.37 -3.14
CA ILE A 205 14.98 9.80 -3.31
C ILE A 205 15.83 9.26 -2.16
N TYR A 206 15.36 9.46 -0.92
CA TYR A 206 16.03 9.01 0.29
C TYR A 206 16.27 7.50 0.29
N TRP A 207 15.32 6.68 -0.16
CA TRP A 207 15.53 5.24 -0.35
C TRP A 207 16.72 4.90 -1.23
N THR A 208 16.90 5.61 -2.35
CA THR A 208 18.02 5.36 -3.26
C THR A 208 19.36 5.78 -2.66
N GLU A 209 19.38 6.91 -1.93
CA GLU A 209 20.56 7.41 -1.23
C GLU A 209 20.97 6.48 -0.10
N VAL A 210 20.03 6.00 0.70
CA VAL A 210 20.32 5.08 1.80
C VAL A 210 20.83 3.74 1.30
N VAL A 211 20.25 3.18 0.24
CA VAL A 211 20.72 1.91 -0.34
C VAL A 211 22.13 2.04 -0.92
N GLU A 212 22.45 3.19 -1.53
CA GLU A 212 23.79 3.52 -1.99
C GLU A 212 24.77 3.67 -0.82
N LEU A 213 24.39 4.43 0.20
CA LEU A 213 25.17 4.68 1.41
C LEU A 213 25.49 3.38 2.16
N LEU A 214 24.48 2.56 2.40
CA LEU A 214 24.61 1.31 3.15
C LEU A 214 25.22 0.17 2.31
N HIS A 215 25.42 0.33 1.00
CA HIS A 215 25.94 -0.71 0.11
C HIS A 215 25.13 -2.02 0.23
N VAL A 216 23.81 -1.92 0.10
CA VAL A 216 22.87 -3.03 0.30
C VAL A 216 22.30 -3.48 -1.05
N ASP A 217 22.50 -4.74 -1.45
CA ASP A 217 21.80 -5.29 -2.61
C ASP A 217 20.41 -5.79 -2.22
N VAL A 218 19.41 -4.97 -2.49
CA VAL A 218 17.99 -5.28 -2.25
C VAL A 218 17.24 -5.73 -3.50
N GLY A 219 17.81 -5.55 -4.71
CA GLY A 219 16.97 -5.50 -5.90
C GLY A 219 16.46 -6.85 -6.39
N THR A 220 17.29 -7.89 -6.41
CA THR A 220 16.92 -9.15 -7.09
C THR A 220 15.78 -9.90 -6.41
N ASP A 221 15.85 -10.06 -5.08
CA ASP A 221 14.83 -10.80 -4.32
C ASP A 221 13.55 -10.00 -4.11
N VAL A 222 13.66 -8.67 -4.00
CA VAL A 222 12.48 -7.78 -3.95
C VAL A 222 11.76 -7.78 -5.29
N ALA A 223 12.48 -7.64 -6.41
CA ALA A 223 11.89 -7.66 -7.74
C ALA A 223 11.13 -8.98 -8.02
N LYS A 224 11.72 -10.13 -7.67
CA LYS A 224 11.05 -11.44 -7.81
C LYS A 224 9.77 -11.50 -6.98
N ALA A 225 9.79 -11.00 -5.75
CA ALA A 225 8.59 -10.97 -4.91
C ALA A 225 7.49 -10.10 -5.51
N ILE A 226 7.81 -8.88 -5.95
CA ILE A 226 6.87 -7.98 -6.61
C ILE A 226 6.27 -8.61 -7.87
N TRP A 227 7.08 -9.23 -8.72
CA TRP A 227 6.59 -9.91 -9.92
C TRP A 227 5.61 -11.05 -9.61
N ARG A 228 5.83 -11.82 -8.53
CA ARG A 228 4.90 -12.87 -8.12
C ARG A 228 3.54 -12.29 -7.71
N HIS A 229 3.51 -11.20 -6.94
CA HIS A 229 2.24 -10.56 -6.56
C HIS A 229 1.54 -9.91 -7.76
N LEU A 230 2.29 -9.23 -8.64
CA LEU A 230 1.73 -8.67 -9.87
C LEU A 230 1.15 -9.76 -10.78
N ALA A 231 1.83 -10.90 -10.91
CA ALA A 231 1.31 -12.04 -11.67
C ALA A 231 0.03 -12.60 -11.06
N ALA A 232 -0.05 -12.72 -9.73
CA ALA A 232 -1.26 -13.16 -9.04
C ALA A 232 -2.44 -12.20 -9.27
N ILE A 233 -2.21 -10.89 -9.15
CA ILE A 233 -3.22 -9.85 -9.43
C ILE A 233 -3.65 -9.89 -10.90
N LEU A 234 -2.71 -10.08 -11.83
CA LEU A 234 -3.00 -10.18 -13.26
C LEU A 234 -3.84 -11.43 -13.58
N ILE A 235 -3.47 -12.59 -13.06
CA ILE A 235 -4.21 -13.85 -13.24
C ILE A 235 -5.64 -13.70 -12.70
N PHE A 236 -5.78 -13.14 -11.50
CA PHE A 236 -7.08 -12.83 -10.91
C PHE A 236 -7.89 -11.88 -11.81
N SER A 237 -7.29 -10.80 -12.29
CA SER A 237 -7.95 -9.81 -13.15
C SER A 237 -8.42 -10.43 -14.47
N VAL A 238 -7.57 -11.23 -15.12
CA VAL A 238 -7.92 -11.96 -16.35
C VAL A 238 -9.06 -12.94 -16.09
N ALA A 239 -9.01 -13.70 -14.98
CA ALA A 239 -10.08 -14.63 -14.62
C ALA A 239 -11.42 -13.88 -14.42
N MET A 240 -11.42 -12.76 -13.69
CA MET A 240 -12.63 -11.96 -13.48
C MET A 240 -13.17 -11.35 -14.79
N VAL A 241 -12.29 -10.87 -15.68
CA VAL A 241 -12.68 -10.37 -17.01
C VAL A 241 -13.28 -11.48 -17.87
N VAL A 242 -12.70 -12.69 -17.85
CA VAL A 242 -13.24 -13.85 -18.58
C VAL A 242 -14.62 -14.22 -18.02
N LEU A 243 -14.80 -14.29 -16.70
CA LEU A 243 -16.10 -14.56 -16.08
C LEU A 243 -17.15 -13.50 -16.44
N LEU A 244 -16.74 -12.24 -16.52
CA LEU A 244 -17.58 -11.10 -16.91
C LEU A 244 -18.00 -11.18 -18.39
N ILE A 245 -17.05 -11.41 -19.30
CA ILE A 245 -17.32 -11.52 -20.75
C ILE A 245 -18.20 -12.72 -21.06
N LEU A 246 -17.92 -13.86 -20.44
CA LEU A 246 -18.73 -15.07 -20.64
C LEU A 246 -20.11 -14.97 -19.99
N ASN A 247 -20.32 -14.00 -19.09
CA ASN A 247 -21.54 -13.80 -18.31
C ASN A 247 -22.10 -15.12 -17.74
N MET A 248 -21.21 -16.04 -17.35
CA MET A 248 -21.57 -17.36 -16.84
C MET A 248 -22.00 -17.30 -15.37
N VAL A 249 -21.57 -16.26 -14.66
CA VAL A 249 -21.71 -16.17 -13.22
C VAL A 249 -22.60 -14.97 -12.82
N PRO A 250 -23.80 -15.23 -12.26
CA PRO A 250 -24.75 -14.19 -11.86
C PRO A 250 -24.18 -13.13 -10.95
N SER A 251 -23.31 -13.48 -9.99
CA SER A 251 -22.75 -12.54 -9.02
C SER A 251 -21.84 -11.47 -9.65
N VAL A 252 -21.06 -11.81 -10.68
CA VAL A 252 -20.17 -10.86 -11.36
C VAL A 252 -20.99 -9.84 -12.17
N SER A 253 -21.99 -10.32 -12.92
CA SER A 253 -22.91 -9.46 -13.68
C SER A 253 -23.85 -8.67 -12.78
N GLY A 254 -24.32 -9.30 -11.70
CA GLY A 254 -25.20 -8.75 -10.69
C GLY A 254 -24.53 -7.62 -9.90
N ALA A 255 -23.25 -7.74 -9.56
CA ALA A 255 -22.49 -6.68 -8.89
C ALA A 255 -22.40 -5.41 -9.76
N GLY A 256 -22.07 -5.54 -11.05
CA GLY A 256 -22.05 -4.41 -11.98
C GLY A 256 -23.43 -3.78 -12.18
N SER A 257 -24.47 -4.62 -12.31
CA SER A 257 -25.86 -4.17 -12.41
C SER A 257 -26.30 -3.40 -11.17
N MET A 258 -26.02 -3.95 -9.99
CA MET A 258 -26.37 -3.35 -8.70
C MET A 258 -25.67 -2.00 -8.55
N LEU A 259 -24.38 -1.92 -8.88
CA LEU A 259 -23.63 -0.67 -8.80
C LEU A 259 -24.20 0.39 -9.74
N PHE A 260 -24.51 0.02 -10.99
CA PHE A 260 -25.20 0.89 -11.94
C PHE A 260 -26.53 1.40 -11.39
N VAL A 261 -27.39 0.49 -10.89
CA VAL A 261 -28.71 0.86 -10.38
C VAL A 261 -28.57 1.81 -9.19
N ILE A 262 -27.67 1.53 -8.24
CA ILE A 262 -27.46 2.42 -7.10
C ILE A 262 -26.99 3.79 -7.55
N MET A 263 -25.97 3.86 -8.42
CA MET A 263 -25.39 5.13 -8.84
C MET A 263 -26.35 5.92 -9.75
N ILE A 264 -27.00 5.30 -10.73
CA ILE A 264 -27.84 6.05 -11.68
C ILE A 264 -29.22 6.40 -11.12
N ARG A 265 -29.69 5.72 -10.06
CA ARG A 265 -31.00 5.95 -9.44
C ARG A 265 -31.33 7.42 -9.18
N ILE A 266 -30.36 8.22 -8.75
CA ILE A 266 -30.58 9.65 -8.44
C ILE A 266 -30.98 10.42 -9.70
N PHE A 267 -30.46 10.03 -10.88
CA PHE A 267 -30.74 10.70 -12.15
C PHE A 267 -31.87 10.05 -12.94
N ASN A 268 -31.90 8.71 -12.99
CA ASN A 268 -32.88 7.95 -13.74
C ASN A 268 -33.36 6.75 -12.90
N ARG A 269 -34.59 6.85 -12.41
CA ARG A 269 -35.25 5.78 -11.64
C ARG A 269 -35.50 4.53 -12.47
N TYR A 270 -35.75 4.69 -13.76
CA TYR A 270 -36.11 3.62 -14.69
C TYR A 270 -34.88 2.93 -15.31
N CYS A 271 -33.69 3.15 -14.75
CA CYS A 271 -32.43 2.61 -15.25
C CYS A 271 -32.41 1.07 -15.33
N LEU A 272 -33.13 0.36 -14.45
CA LEU A 272 -33.29 -1.10 -14.49
C LEU A 272 -33.88 -1.64 -15.80
N TRP A 273 -34.64 -0.81 -16.54
CA TRP A 273 -35.31 -1.21 -17.78
C TRP A 273 -34.72 -0.54 -19.02
N ASP A 274 -33.54 0.08 -18.88
CA ASP A 274 -32.83 0.67 -20.02
C ASP A 274 -32.44 -0.45 -21.01
N PRO A 275 -32.76 -0.33 -22.32
CA PRO A 275 -32.34 -1.31 -23.32
C PRO A 275 -30.81 -1.48 -23.39
N ASN A 276 -30.05 -0.47 -22.97
CA ASN A 276 -28.58 -0.47 -22.93
C ASN A 276 -28.01 -0.96 -21.59
N LEU A 277 -28.83 -1.51 -20.69
CA LEU A 277 -28.41 -1.99 -19.37
C LEU A 277 -27.14 -2.83 -19.43
N TYR A 278 -27.01 -3.72 -20.42
CA TYR A 278 -25.83 -4.57 -20.60
C TYR A 278 -24.51 -3.79 -20.72
N ILE A 279 -24.49 -2.68 -21.46
CA ILE A 279 -23.29 -1.84 -21.64
C ILE A 279 -22.90 -1.23 -20.29
N TYR A 280 -23.89 -0.73 -19.54
CA TYR A 280 -23.65 -0.17 -18.22
C TYR A 280 -23.14 -1.21 -17.23
N LYS A 281 -23.70 -2.43 -17.23
CA LYS A 281 -23.21 -3.52 -16.37
C LYS A 281 -21.73 -3.80 -16.60
N LEU A 282 -21.32 -3.91 -17.86
CA LEU A 282 -19.93 -4.17 -18.21
C LEU A 282 -19.02 -3.03 -17.75
N PHE A 283 -19.44 -1.79 -17.96
CA PHE A 283 -18.72 -0.60 -17.51
C PHE A 283 -18.56 -0.58 -15.98
N PHE A 284 -19.63 -0.77 -15.22
CA PHE A 284 -19.59 -0.74 -13.76
C PHE A 284 -18.87 -1.95 -13.16
N ALA A 285 -18.92 -3.11 -13.79
CA ALA A 285 -18.11 -4.27 -13.39
C ALA A 285 -16.61 -4.03 -13.64
N ALA A 286 -16.25 -3.43 -14.77
CA ALA A 286 -14.86 -3.04 -15.06
C ALA A 286 -14.37 -1.95 -14.08
N TYR A 287 -15.23 -0.98 -13.74
CA TYR A 287 -14.95 0.04 -12.73
C TYR A 287 -14.72 -0.57 -11.34
N LEU A 288 -15.55 -1.53 -10.92
CA LEU A 288 -15.36 -2.26 -9.67
C LEU A 288 -14.01 -3.02 -9.65
N LEU A 289 -13.70 -3.73 -10.74
CA LEU A 289 -12.42 -4.43 -10.86
C LEU A 289 -11.23 -3.45 -10.78
N PHE A 290 -11.35 -2.29 -11.43
CA PHE A 290 -10.35 -1.23 -11.35
C PHE A 290 -10.15 -0.72 -9.91
N ILE A 291 -11.22 -0.49 -9.15
CA ILE A 291 -11.15 -0.06 -7.74
C ILE A 291 -10.43 -1.12 -6.88
N ILE A 292 -10.79 -2.39 -7.03
CA ILE A 292 -10.19 -3.50 -6.28
C ILE A 292 -8.68 -3.60 -6.57
N ILE A 293 -8.30 -3.60 -7.85
CA ILE A 293 -6.89 -3.63 -8.28
C ILE A 293 -6.14 -2.42 -7.73
N SER A 294 -6.77 -1.24 -7.73
CA SER A 294 -6.15 -0.01 -7.22
C SER A 294 -5.78 -0.13 -5.75
N GLY A 295 -6.69 -0.64 -4.91
CA GLY A 295 -6.40 -0.91 -3.48
C GLY A 295 -5.23 -1.88 -3.30
N TYR A 296 -5.20 -2.97 -4.06
CA TYR A 296 -4.10 -3.94 -3.98
C TYR A 296 -2.75 -3.38 -4.41
N LEU A 297 -2.70 -2.50 -5.41
CA LEU A 297 -1.44 -1.91 -5.87
C LEU A 297 -0.81 -0.95 -4.85
N PHE A 298 -1.62 -0.17 -4.13
CA PHE A 298 -1.11 0.66 -3.02
C PHE A 298 -0.52 -0.21 -1.90
N MET A 299 -1.18 -1.31 -1.59
CA MET A 299 -0.72 -2.25 -0.59
C MET A 299 0.51 -3.04 -1.04
N LEU A 300 0.65 -3.32 -2.33
CA LEU A 300 1.86 -3.89 -2.92
C LEU A 300 3.03 -2.90 -2.91
N TRP A 301 2.76 -1.60 -2.98
CA TRP A 301 3.78 -0.57 -2.79
C TRP A 301 4.24 -0.48 -1.34
N PHE A 302 3.33 -0.59 -0.38
CA PHE A 302 3.70 -0.77 1.02
C PHE A 302 4.56 -2.03 1.24
N PHE A 303 4.14 -3.18 0.69
CA PHE A 303 4.91 -4.44 0.72
C PHE A 303 6.35 -4.26 0.22
N TYR A 304 6.53 -3.55 -0.90
CA TYR A 304 7.84 -3.25 -1.47
C TYR A 304 8.75 -2.56 -0.45
N ASN A 305 8.24 -1.54 0.25
CA ASN A 305 9.00 -0.79 1.24
C ASN A 305 9.35 -1.66 2.47
N CYS A 306 8.42 -2.47 2.97
CA CYS A 306 8.69 -3.38 4.09
C CYS A 306 9.79 -4.39 3.76
N ARG A 307 9.75 -4.98 2.56
CA ARG A 307 10.73 -5.99 2.16
C ARG A 307 12.13 -5.41 2.00
N ILE A 308 12.25 -4.18 1.46
CA ILE A 308 13.54 -3.48 1.43
C ILE A 308 14.02 -3.20 2.85
N LEU A 309 13.15 -2.70 3.72
CA LEU A 309 13.50 -2.37 5.10
C LEU A 309 13.99 -3.59 5.88
N ALA A 310 13.28 -4.73 5.76
CA ALA A 310 13.69 -5.99 6.37
C ALA A 310 15.06 -6.47 5.87
N ASN A 311 15.33 -6.35 4.56
CA ASN A 311 16.62 -6.70 3.98
C ASN A 311 17.75 -5.78 4.46
N ILE A 312 17.51 -4.47 4.55
CA ILE A 312 18.47 -3.50 5.10
C ILE A 312 18.78 -3.83 6.56
N LEU A 313 17.74 -4.03 7.38
CA LEU A 313 17.88 -4.42 8.78
C LEU A 313 18.68 -5.72 8.91
N LYS A 314 18.37 -6.74 8.11
CA LYS A 314 19.10 -8.01 8.12
C LYS A 314 20.60 -7.85 7.81
N ILE A 315 20.95 -7.02 6.83
CA ILE A 315 22.36 -6.77 6.48
C ILE A 315 23.04 -5.97 7.60
N TRP A 316 22.36 -4.96 8.13
CA TRP A 316 22.86 -4.19 9.27
C TRP A 316 23.04 -5.08 10.51
N ASN A 317 22.12 -6.00 10.78
CA ASN A 317 22.19 -7.01 11.86
C ASN A 317 23.46 -7.86 11.75
N ASN A 318 23.75 -8.35 10.55
CA ASN A 318 24.96 -9.13 10.29
C ASN A 318 26.24 -8.31 10.53
N ARG A 319 26.25 -7.03 10.12
CA ARG A 319 27.39 -6.11 10.37
C ARG A 319 27.56 -5.80 11.85
N PHE A 320 26.45 -5.60 12.54
CA PHE A 320 26.42 -5.34 13.98
C PHE A 320 26.93 -6.55 14.77
N GLU A 321 26.44 -7.75 14.46
CA GLU A 321 26.91 -8.99 15.09
C GLU A 321 28.39 -9.26 14.81
N PHE A 322 28.83 -9.01 13.56
CA PHE A 322 30.24 -9.11 13.19
C PHE A 322 31.10 -8.13 13.98
N CYS A 323 30.69 -6.85 14.10
CA CYS A 323 31.41 -5.86 14.91
C CYS A 323 31.59 -6.32 16.37
N LEU A 324 30.52 -6.89 16.96
CA LEU A 324 30.55 -7.40 18.33
C LEU A 324 31.39 -8.68 18.49
N HIS A 325 31.42 -9.58 17.51
CA HIS A 325 32.25 -10.79 17.54
C HIS A 325 33.71 -10.53 17.22
N LYS A 326 33.98 -9.68 16.23
CA LYS A 326 35.32 -9.30 15.82
C LYS A 326 36.04 -8.62 16.98
N HIS A 327 35.36 -7.81 17.79
CA HIS A 327 35.98 -7.21 18.96
C HIS A 327 36.49 -8.25 19.98
N LEU A 328 35.75 -9.34 20.21
CA LEU A 328 36.16 -10.44 21.10
C LEU A 328 37.39 -11.18 20.55
N LEU A 329 37.42 -11.45 19.24
CA LEU A 329 38.56 -12.05 18.56
C LEU A 329 39.76 -11.09 18.45
N GLU A 330 39.52 -9.79 18.36
CA GLU A 330 40.54 -8.74 18.28
C GLU A 330 41.16 -8.45 19.65
N MET A 331 40.40 -8.53 20.75
CA MET A 331 40.95 -8.54 22.11
C MET A 331 41.82 -9.78 22.36
N ALA A 332 41.42 -10.94 21.83
CA ALA A 332 42.21 -12.17 21.91
C ALA A 332 43.48 -12.16 21.03
N SER A 333 43.54 -11.30 19.99
CA SER A 333 44.64 -11.25 19.00
C SER A 333 45.36 -9.89 18.94
N ALA A 334 45.23 -9.06 19.98
CA ALA A 334 45.66 -7.64 20.00
C ALA A 334 47.17 -7.39 19.92
N GLN A 335 48.02 -8.40 19.68
CA GLN A 335 49.48 -8.23 19.66
C GLN A 335 50.12 -8.14 18.26
N ALA A 336 49.41 -8.42 17.15
CA ALA A 336 50.12 -8.77 15.91
C ALA A 336 50.23 -7.70 14.79
N ASN A 337 49.27 -6.79 14.52
CA ASN A 337 49.45 -5.77 13.46
C ASN A 337 48.37 -4.67 13.47
N LYS A 338 48.76 -3.40 13.69
CA LYS A 338 47.85 -2.24 13.73
C LYS A 338 47.57 -1.59 12.37
N GLN A 339 48.44 -1.76 11.37
CA GLN A 339 48.39 -0.99 10.11
C GLN A 339 47.40 -1.57 9.09
N THR A 340 47.46 -2.88 8.81
CA THR A 340 46.52 -3.60 7.91
C THR A 340 45.07 -3.62 8.43
N ARG A 341 44.86 -3.22 9.69
CA ARG A 341 43.55 -3.18 10.36
C ARG A 341 42.72 -1.94 10.04
N LYS A 342 43.35 -0.78 9.82
CA LYS A 342 42.61 0.46 9.53
C LYS A 342 41.90 0.38 8.18
N GLU A 343 42.63 -0.09 7.16
CA GLU A 343 42.15 -0.21 5.78
C GLU A 343 41.00 -1.25 5.63
N ALA A 344 41.03 -2.36 6.38
CA ALA A 344 39.97 -3.37 6.37
C ALA A 344 38.71 -2.99 7.19
N SER A 345 38.86 -2.09 8.16
CA SER A 345 37.76 -1.59 9.00
C SER A 345 37.04 -0.40 8.35
N GLU A 346 37.78 0.47 7.67
CA GLU A 346 37.23 1.62 6.92
C GLU A 346 36.46 1.11 5.69
N SER A 347 37.02 0.15 4.94
CA SER A 347 36.36 -0.44 3.77
C SER A 347 35.06 -1.22 4.06
N ASN A 348 34.83 -1.68 5.30
CA ASN A 348 33.63 -2.45 5.67
C ASN A 348 32.59 -1.66 6.50
N ARG A 349 32.83 -0.39 6.81
CA ARG A 349 31.94 0.46 7.64
C ARG A 349 31.53 -0.17 8.99
N THR A 350 32.36 -1.03 9.57
CA THR A 350 32.04 -1.75 10.81
C THR A 350 32.40 -0.99 12.09
N SER A 351 32.74 0.31 12.00
CA SER A 351 33.00 1.13 13.18
C SER A 351 31.71 1.39 13.96
N ARG A 352 31.79 1.56 15.27
CA ARG A 352 30.61 1.82 16.13
C ARG A 352 29.87 3.11 15.74
N GLY A 353 30.63 4.16 15.43
CA GLY A 353 30.07 5.43 14.97
C GLY A 353 29.26 5.26 13.68
N ASN A 354 29.83 4.57 12.69
CA ASN A 354 29.14 4.32 11.42
C ASN A 354 27.92 3.41 11.62
N LEU A 355 28.00 2.38 12.47
CA LEU A 355 26.85 1.50 12.75
C LEU A 355 25.70 2.25 13.45
N PHE A 356 26.02 3.20 14.33
CA PHE A 356 25.01 4.05 14.98
C PHE A 356 24.38 5.03 13.99
N GLN A 357 25.17 5.66 13.13
CA GLN A 357 24.65 6.50 12.05
C GLN A 357 23.75 5.70 11.08
N ASP A 358 24.19 4.51 10.68
CA ASP A 358 23.41 3.60 9.84
C ASP A 358 22.08 3.23 10.54
N HIS A 359 22.08 2.99 11.86
CA HIS A 359 20.87 2.75 12.65
C HIS A 359 19.90 3.94 12.63
N LEU A 360 20.39 5.18 12.83
CA LEU A 360 19.56 6.38 12.77
C LEU A 360 18.92 6.54 11.38
N VAL A 361 19.68 6.27 10.32
CA VAL A 361 19.19 6.30 8.94
C VAL A 361 18.09 5.25 8.71
N ILE A 362 18.27 4.03 9.21
CA ILE A 362 17.26 2.97 9.12
C ILE A 362 15.99 3.34 9.90
N PHE A 363 16.14 3.97 11.06
CA PHE A 363 15.01 4.41 11.86
C PHE A 363 14.21 5.51 11.15
N ASN A 364 14.89 6.47 10.52
CA ASN A 364 14.23 7.49 9.68
C ASN A 364 13.48 6.87 8.49
N LEU A 365 14.02 5.80 7.89
CA LEU A 365 13.30 5.06 6.84
C LEU A 365 12.04 4.38 7.39
N LEU A 366 12.12 3.74 8.56
CA LEU A 366 10.98 3.12 9.22
C LEU A 366 9.89 4.14 9.54
N GLU A 367 10.25 5.27 10.17
CA GLU A 367 9.34 6.37 10.45
C GLU A 367 8.70 6.90 9.17
N GLY A 368 9.47 7.03 8.09
CA GLY A 368 8.94 7.47 6.83
C GLY A 368 7.98 6.48 6.18
N VAL A 369 8.20 5.17 6.31
CA VAL A 369 7.25 4.15 5.83
C VAL A 369 5.97 4.21 6.64
N ASN A 370 6.08 4.30 7.97
CA ASN A 370 4.93 4.46 8.86
C ASN A 370 4.14 5.70 8.47
N ALA A 371 4.78 6.87 8.40
CA ALA A 371 4.14 8.11 7.99
C ALA A 371 3.44 7.94 6.64
N THR A 372 4.12 7.50 5.59
CA THR A 372 3.51 7.43 4.25
C THR A 372 2.30 6.49 4.16
N PHE A 373 2.34 5.34 4.85
CA PHE A 373 1.35 4.29 4.69
C PHE A 373 0.38 4.13 5.85
N GLU A 374 0.50 4.93 6.91
CA GLU A 374 -0.31 4.88 8.13
C GLU A 374 -1.82 4.69 7.86
N THR A 375 -2.43 5.67 7.19
CA THR A 375 -3.87 5.70 6.87
C THR A 375 -4.26 4.66 5.82
N ILE A 376 -3.32 4.32 4.93
CA ILE A 376 -3.51 3.30 3.89
C ILE A 376 -3.62 1.92 4.55
N MET A 377 -2.71 1.59 5.47
CA MET A 377 -2.72 0.35 6.22
C MET A 377 -3.95 0.23 7.11
N GLU A 378 -4.29 1.28 7.86
CA GLU A 378 -5.45 1.28 8.75
C GLU A 378 -6.73 0.96 7.97
N SER A 379 -6.99 1.70 6.90
CA SER A 379 -8.16 1.46 6.05
C SER A 379 -8.13 0.09 5.38
N TYR A 380 -6.95 -0.38 4.94
CA TYR A 380 -6.80 -1.70 4.34
C TYR A 380 -7.18 -2.82 5.30
N TYR A 381 -6.58 -2.85 6.49
CA TYR A 381 -6.81 -3.91 7.46
C TYR A 381 -8.26 -3.92 7.96
N LEU A 382 -8.84 -2.75 8.19
CA LEU A 382 -10.25 -2.62 8.58
C LEU A 382 -11.20 -3.14 7.49
N THR A 383 -11.08 -2.60 6.28
CA THR A 383 -12.00 -2.94 5.17
C THR A 383 -11.80 -4.37 4.70
N THR A 384 -10.56 -4.88 4.64
CA THR A 384 -10.26 -6.25 4.19
C THR A 384 -10.77 -7.29 5.17
N MET A 385 -10.69 -7.05 6.49
CA MET A 385 -11.30 -7.96 7.46
C MET A 385 -12.82 -8.05 7.28
N ILE A 386 -13.50 -6.92 7.03
CA ILE A 386 -14.94 -6.91 6.72
C ILE A 386 -15.19 -7.69 5.42
N MET A 387 -14.43 -7.46 4.36
CA MET A 387 -14.58 -8.16 3.08
C MET A 387 -14.43 -9.68 3.24
N ILE A 388 -13.35 -10.14 3.89
CA ILE A 388 -13.09 -11.56 4.12
C ILE A 388 -14.22 -12.21 4.92
N ILE A 389 -14.75 -11.56 5.96
CA ILE A 389 -15.85 -12.08 6.78
C ILE A 389 -17.13 -12.26 5.94
N PHE A 390 -17.50 -11.26 5.14
CA PHE A 390 -18.69 -11.34 4.30
C PHE A 390 -18.53 -12.28 3.09
N GLU A 391 -17.33 -12.39 2.54
CA GLU A 391 -17.01 -13.36 1.49
C GLU A 391 -17.01 -14.79 2.02
N ALA A 392 -16.46 -15.02 3.21
CA ALA A 392 -16.55 -16.30 3.92
C ALA A 392 -18.02 -16.68 4.18
N TYR A 393 -18.84 -15.73 4.60
CA TYR A 393 -20.29 -15.92 4.73
C TYR A 393 -20.92 -16.33 3.40
N ALA A 394 -20.67 -15.60 2.31
CA ALA A 394 -21.21 -15.93 0.98
C ALA A 394 -20.74 -17.29 0.48
N PHE A 395 -19.48 -17.64 0.75
CA PHE A 395 -18.89 -18.91 0.37
C PHE A 395 -19.61 -20.07 1.07
N VAL A 396 -19.76 -20.02 2.40
CA VAL A 396 -20.51 -21.05 3.17
C VAL A 396 -21.95 -21.14 2.68
N HIS A 397 -22.61 -20.00 2.52
CA HIS A 397 -24.01 -19.97 2.12
C HIS A 397 -24.23 -20.49 0.68
N SER A 398 -23.26 -20.34 -0.22
CA SER A 398 -23.34 -20.84 -1.59
C SER A 398 -23.47 -22.37 -1.67
N PHE A 399 -22.97 -23.10 -0.67
CA PHE A 399 -23.11 -24.56 -0.59
C PHE A 399 -24.49 -25.00 -0.09
N ASN A 400 -25.15 -24.20 0.75
CA ASN A 400 -26.40 -24.58 1.43
C ASN A 400 -27.67 -24.17 0.66
N TYR A 401 -27.55 -23.50 -0.49
CA TYR A 401 -28.66 -23.19 -1.39
C TYR A 401 -29.21 -24.47 -2.08
N TYR A 402 -29.97 -25.28 -1.34
CA TYR A 402 -30.63 -26.48 -1.87
C TYR A 402 -32.14 -26.32 -2.10
N GLU A 403 -32.79 -25.26 -1.58
CA GLU A 403 -34.26 -25.22 -1.52
C GLU A 403 -34.99 -24.31 -2.53
N TYR A 404 -34.31 -23.49 -3.35
CA TYR A 404 -35.01 -22.52 -4.22
C TYR A 404 -34.96 -22.83 -5.73
N LYS A 405 -36.08 -22.55 -6.42
CA LYS A 405 -36.40 -22.85 -7.83
C LYS A 405 -35.43 -22.28 -8.89
N TYR A 406 -34.48 -21.41 -8.49
CA TYR A 406 -33.49 -20.76 -9.36
C TYR A 406 -32.02 -21.13 -9.02
N CYS A 407 -31.78 -22.18 -8.23
CA CYS A 407 -30.45 -22.51 -7.66
C CYS A 407 -29.37 -22.95 -8.66
N GLY A 408 -29.72 -23.52 -9.82
CA GLY A 408 -28.75 -24.20 -10.70
C GLY A 408 -27.56 -23.34 -11.15
N LYS A 409 -27.81 -22.07 -11.48
CA LYS A 409 -26.76 -21.14 -11.96
C LYS A 409 -26.02 -20.42 -10.82
N ARG A 410 -26.62 -20.30 -9.63
CA ARG A 410 -25.95 -19.72 -8.45
C ARG A 410 -24.87 -20.61 -7.86
N LYS A 411 -24.88 -21.92 -8.16
CA LYS A 411 -23.75 -22.79 -7.82
C LYS A 411 -22.43 -22.32 -8.44
N LEU A 412 -22.48 -21.57 -9.55
CA LEU A 412 -21.28 -21.00 -10.17
C LEU A 412 -20.78 -19.74 -9.47
N ASP A 413 -21.59 -19.08 -8.61
CA ASP A 413 -21.17 -17.91 -7.82
C ASP A 413 -20.06 -18.25 -6.83
N ILE A 414 -19.91 -19.53 -6.47
CA ILE A 414 -18.80 -20.00 -5.66
C ILE A 414 -17.44 -19.68 -6.30
N ILE A 415 -17.35 -19.66 -7.63
CA ILE A 415 -16.09 -19.47 -8.36
C ILE A 415 -15.53 -18.05 -8.12
N PRO A 416 -16.24 -16.95 -8.47
CA PRO A 416 -15.73 -15.61 -8.22
C PRO A 416 -15.58 -15.31 -6.73
N ILE A 417 -16.46 -15.83 -5.86
CA ILE A 417 -16.33 -15.65 -4.40
C ILE A 417 -15.04 -16.32 -3.90
N ALA A 418 -14.77 -17.57 -4.31
CA ALA A 418 -13.56 -18.27 -3.92
C ALA A 418 -12.30 -17.59 -4.50
N LEU A 419 -12.36 -17.08 -5.73
CA LEU A 419 -11.26 -16.32 -6.33
C LEU A 419 -10.97 -15.02 -5.57
N LEU A 420 -12.00 -14.25 -5.23
CA LEU A 420 -11.90 -13.02 -4.41
C LEU A 420 -11.33 -13.32 -3.04
N LEU A 421 -11.89 -14.31 -2.35
CA LEU A 421 -11.43 -14.71 -1.01
C LEU A 421 -9.98 -15.20 -1.04
N ALA A 422 -9.60 -15.99 -2.05
CA ALA A 422 -8.24 -16.50 -2.20
C ALA A 422 -7.23 -15.38 -2.48
N ILE A 423 -7.52 -14.44 -3.38
CA ILE A 423 -6.60 -13.32 -3.66
C ILE A 423 -6.51 -12.36 -2.47
N GLN A 424 -7.63 -12.10 -1.77
CA GLN A 424 -7.65 -11.26 -0.57
C GLN A 424 -6.81 -11.86 0.55
N LEU A 425 -7.04 -13.13 0.89
CA LEU A 425 -6.25 -13.83 1.90
C LEU A 425 -4.78 -13.90 1.51
N TYR A 426 -4.47 -14.19 0.25
CA TYR A 426 -3.09 -14.23 -0.23
C TYR A 426 -2.37 -12.89 -0.05
N ILE A 427 -2.98 -11.79 -0.49
CA ILE A 427 -2.39 -10.45 -0.37
C ILE A 427 -2.31 -10.05 1.11
N TYR A 428 -3.38 -10.24 1.87
CA TYR A 428 -3.44 -9.93 3.30
C TYR A 428 -2.30 -10.62 4.07
N ILE A 429 -2.21 -11.95 3.96
CA ILE A 429 -1.19 -12.74 4.65
C ILE A 429 0.21 -12.33 4.19
N SER A 430 0.44 -12.17 2.89
CA SER A 430 1.76 -11.83 2.36
C SER A 430 2.24 -10.48 2.87
N ILE A 431 1.37 -9.47 2.89
CA ILE A 431 1.70 -8.13 3.37
C ILE A 431 1.97 -8.12 4.86
N THR A 432 1.14 -8.81 5.65
CA THR A 432 1.35 -8.88 7.09
C THR A 432 2.63 -9.63 7.45
N ILE A 433 3.00 -10.68 6.71
CA ILE A 433 4.26 -11.40 6.92
C ILE A 433 5.47 -10.50 6.67
N GLU A 434 5.51 -9.76 5.56
CA GLU A 434 6.66 -8.88 5.27
C GLU A 434 6.74 -7.70 6.25
N ALA A 435 5.60 -7.12 6.64
CA ALA A 435 5.58 -6.07 7.66
C ALA A 435 6.05 -6.61 9.02
N ALA A 436 5.66 -7.84 9.37
CA ALA A 436 6.13 -8.51 10.59
C ALA A 436 7.63 -8.84 10.53
N ALA A 437 8.19 -9.16 9.35
CA ALA A 437 9.62 -9.42 9.19
C ALA A 437 10.48 -8.21 9.58
N VAL A 438 10.01 -6.98 9.32
CA VAL A 438 10.68 -5.76 9.79
C VAL A 438 10.79 -5.73 11.33
N ALA A 439 9.71 -6.07 12.03
CA ALA A 439 9.71 -6.13 13.49
C ALA A 439 10.59 -7.28 14.02
N GLU A 440 10.62 -8.42 13.35
CA GLU A 440 11.48 -9.56 13.74
C GLU A 440 12.96 -9.24 13.58
N GLU A 441 13.36 -8.66 12.45
CA GLU A 441 14.75 -8.23 12.24
C GLU A 441 15.15 -7.14 13.25
N SER A 442 14.23 -6.26 13.63
CA SER A 442 14.48 -5.25 14.69
C SER A 442 14.66 -5.89 16.07
N ARG A 443 13.84 -6.90 16.41
CA ARG A 443 13.96 -7.65 17.68
C ARG A 443 15.23 -8.51 17.74
N HIS A 444 15.70 -9.02 16.61
CA HIS A 444 16.96 -9.77 16.55
C HIS A 444 18.15 -8.93 17.06
N VAL A 445 18.14 -7.61 16.81
CA VAL A 445 19.15 -6.68 17.35
C VAL A 445 19.15 -6.68 18.88
N LEU A 446 17.96 -6.57 19.46
CA LEU A 446 17.80 -6.57 20.91
C LEU A 446 18.33 -7.88 21.51
N ASP A 447 18.08 -9.01 20.84
CA ASP A 447 18.59 -10.30 21.27
C ASP A 447 20.11 -10.39 21.17
N ILE A 448 20.74 -9.84 20.12
CA ILE A 448 22.20 -9.73 20.03
C ILE A 448 22.75 -8.89 21.20
N VAL A 449 22.14 -7.73 21.45
CA VAL A 449 22.53 -6.82 22.56
C VAL A 449 22.39 -7.52 23.91
N ARG A 450 21.30 -8.26 24.13
CA ARG A 450 21.04 -9.03 25.36
C ARG A 450 22.05 -10.16 25.55
N ARG A 451 22.30 -10.97 24.52
CA ARG A 451 23.25 -12.10 24.57
C ARG A 451 24.67 -11.66 24.85
N LYS A 452 25.10 -10.53 24.28
CA LYS A 452 26.46 -10.00 24.49
C LYS A 452 26.66 -9.31 25.84
N GLY A 453 25.58 -9.04 26.58
CA GLY A 453 25.60 -8.51 27.94
C GLY A 453 26.15 -7.09 28.06
N MET A 454 25.75 -6.40 29.13
CA MET A 454 26.39 -5.14 29.58
C MET A 454 27.28 -5.38 30.82
N MET A 455 27.38 -6.63 31.29
CA MET A 455 27.95 -7.01 32.58
C MET A 455 29.48 -7.22 32.55
N THR A 456 30.10 -7.29 31.37
CA THR A 456 31.56 -7.42 31.25
C THR A 456 32.22 -6.04 31.29
N SER A 457 33.45 -5.95 31.81
CA SER A 457 34.25 -4.72 31.70
C SER A 457 34.42 -4.34 30.23
N LYS A 458 33.92 -3.15 29.87
CA LYS A 458 33.92 -2.60 28.50
C LYS A 458 34.50 -1.20 28.53
N ALA A 459 35.12 -0.77 27.44
CA ALA A 459 35.51 0.62 27.28
C ALA A 459 34.27 1.53 27.23
N ASP A 460 34.36 2.75 27.76
CA ASP A 460 33.21 3.67 27.87
C ASP A 460 32.47 3.87 26.54
N GLY A 461 33.19 4.05 25.43
CA GLY A 461 32.58 4.20 24.11
C GLY A 461 31.80 2.94 23.64
N GLU A 462 32.20 1.75 24.06
CA GLU A 462 31.41 0.53 23.81
C GLU A 462 30.17 0.48 24.68
N LEU A 463 30.31 0.86 25.96
CA LEU A 463 29.21 0.89 26.91
C LEU A 463 28.12 1.86 26.45
N TRP A 464 28.49 3.09 26.06
CA TRP A 464 27.58 4.09 25.52
C TRP A 464 26.89 3.61 24.25
N PHE A 465 27.64 3.04 23.30
CA PHE A 465 27.06 2.48 22.09
C PHE A 465 26.04 1.38 22.40
N MET A 466 26.40 0.40 23.23
CA MET A 466 25.49 -0.69 23.62
C MET A 466 24.26 -0.20 24.38
N LEU A 467 24.42 0.81 25.24
CA LEU A 467 23.30 1.42 25.96
C LEU A 467 22.36 2.14 25.00
N SER A 468 22.88 2.91 24.05
CA SER A 468 22.08 3.56 23.00
C SER A 468 21.29 2.54 22.19
N MET A 469 21.93 1.45 21.75
CA MET A 469 21.23 0.37 21.03
C MET A 469 20.17 -0.31 21.89
N ARG A 470 20.44 -0.55 23.18
CA ARG A 470 19.46 -1.10 24.11
C ARG A 470 18.28 -0.16 24.31
N LEU A 471 18.51 1.14 24.40
CA LEU A 471 17.43 2.12 24.56
C LEU A 471 16.60 2.24 23.28
N SER A 472 17.22 2.20 22.10
CA SER A 472 16.51 2.26 20.82
C SER A 472 15.63 1.05 20.57
N PHE A 473 16.10 -0.18 20.85
CA PHE A 473 15.35 -1.41 20.57
C PHE A 473 14.59 -1.98 21.77
N GLY A 474 14.92 -1.55 22.99
CA GLY A 474 14.30 -2.00 24.24
C GLY A 474 13.38 -0.96 24.87
N GLY A 475 13.00 0.09 24.13
CA GLY A 475 12.03 1.09 24.54
C GLY A 475 10.65 0.49 24.83
N HIS A 476 9.73 1.33 25.33
CA HIS A 476 8.36 0.92 25.61
C HIS A 476 7.56 0.51 24.36
N GLU A 477 7.96 1.00 23.19
CA GLU A 477 7.33 0.69 21.91
C GLU A 477 8.25 -0.22 21.09
N ASP A 478 7.70 -1.32 20.58
CA ASP A 478 8.40 -2.22 19.68
C ASP A 478 8.74 -1.48 18.37
N VAL A 479 10.02 -1.49 17.99
CA VAL A 479 10.47 -0.97 16.68
C VAL A 479 9.86 -1.84 15.59
N GLY A 480 8.90 -1.28 14.85
CA GLY A 480 8.18 -2.00 13.81
C GLY A 480 7.18 -1.12 13.07
N ILE A 481 6.40 -1.76 12.20
CA ILE A 481 5.36 -1.07 11.43
C ILE A 481 4.11 -0.89 12.30
N VAL A 482 3.63 0.35 12.38
CA VAL A 482 2.48 0.75 13.19
C VAL A 482 1.37 1.29 12.29
N GLY A 483 0.17 0.73 12.40
CA GLY A 483 -1.02 1.19 11.70
C GLY A 483 -1.74 2.27 12.52
N ALA A 484 -1.53 3.53 12.18
CA ALA A 484 -2.22 4.70 12.77
C ALA A 484 -2.17 4.79 14.30
N GLY A 485 -1.14 4.24 14.92
CA GLY A 485 -1.01 4.13 16.38
C GLY A 485 -1.96 3.12 17.04
N PHE A 486 -2.84 2.44 16.27
CA PHE A 486 -3.82 1.49 16.81
C PHE A 486 -3.27 0.08 16.99
N PHE A 487 -2.42 -0.38 16.07
CA PHE A 487 -1.90 -1.74 16.10
C PHE A 487 -0.49 -1.85 15.51
N HIS A 488 0.29 -2.79 16.04
CA HIS A 488 1.58 -3.19 15.50
C HIS A 488 1.41 -4.40 14.56
N VAL A 489 1.94 -4.30 13.35
CA VAL A 489 1.85 -5.38 12.36
C VAL A 489 2.88 -6.46 12.68
N THR A 490 2.49 -7.40 13.53
CA THR A 490 3.34 -8.51 14.01
C THR A 490 2.77 -9.87 13.61
N LYS A 491 3.54 -10.96 13.76
CA LYS A 491 3.00 -12.32 13.58
C LYS A 491 1.87 -12.64 14.57
N ALA A 492 1.89 -12.04 15.77
CA ALA A 492 0.80 -12.18 16.73
C ALA A 492 -0.49 -11.51 16.22
N PHE A 493 -0.37 -10.33 15.60
CA PHE A 493 -1.50 -9.67 14.92
C PHE A 493 -2.05 -10.54 13.79
N LEU A 494 -1.20 -11.12 12.93
CA LEU A 494 -1.61 -12.04 11.86
C LEU A 494 -2.37 -13.26 12.42
N LEU A 495 -1.83 -13.88 13.47
CA LEU A 495 -2.46 -15.04 14.10
C LEU A 495 -3.81 -14.66 14.70
N GLY A 496 -3.92 -13.49 15.34
CA GLY A 496 -5.18 -12.95 15.85
C GLY A 496 -6.21 -12.74 14.74
N ALA A 497 -5.80 -12.16 13.62
CA ALA A 497 -6.67 -11.95 12.46
C ALA A 497 -7.15 -13.28 11.84
N ILE A 498 -6.25 -14.24 11.61
CA ILE A 498 -6.60 -15.57 11.09
C ILE A 498 -7.54 -16.29 12.06
N SER A 499 -7.28 -16.21 13.36
CA SER A 499 -8.14 -16.80 14.39
C SER A 499 -9.53 -16.18 14.39
N ALA A 500 -9.62 -14.85 14.22
CA ALA A 500 -10.89 -14.15 14.12
C ALA A 500 -11.66 -14.57 12.85
N ILE A 501 -11.00 -14.65 11.69
CA ILE A 501 -11.61 -15.10 10.42
C ILE A 501 -12.14 -16.54 10.57
N ALA A 502 -11.33 -17.45 11.14
CA ALA A 502 -11.71 -18.83 11.35
C ALA A 502 -12.88 -18.95 12.34
N ALA A 503 -12.87 -18.18 13.43
CA ALA A 503 -13.97 -18.15 14.39
C ALA A 503 -15.28 -17.68 13.73
N HIS A 504 -15.25 -16.61 12.94
CA HIS A 504 -16.44 -16.14 12.20
C HIS A 504 -16.91 -17.15 11.17
N PHE A 505 -15.98 -17.83 10.47
CA PHE A 505 -16.32 -18.91 9.55
C PHE A 505 -17.08 -20.05 10.26
N ILE A 506 -16.61 -20.47 11.44
CA ILE A 506 -17.28 -21.50 12.26
C ILE A 506 -18.67 -21.02 12.70
N ILE A 507 -18.78 -19.77 13.16
CA ILE A 507 -20.06 -19.17 13.57
C ILE A 507 -21.05 -19.18 12.38
N PHE A 508 -20.64 -18.72 11.20
CA PHE A 508 -21.52 -18.72 10.03
C PHE A 508 -21.92 -20.13 9.59
N TYR A 509 -20.98 -21.08 9.66
CA TYR A 509 -21.25 -22.48 9.34
C TYR A 509 -22.25 -23.12 10.31
N GLN A 510 -22.15 -22.81 11.60
CA GLN A 510 -23.02 -23.38 12.64
C GLN A 510 -24.41 -22.74 12.67
N PHE A 511 -24.49 -21.41 12.65
CA PHE A 511 -25.76 -20.70 12.84
C PHE A 511 -26.55 -20.50 11.55
N GLN A 512 -25.89 -20.56 10.38
CA GLN A 512 -26.51 -20.47 9.05
C GLN A 512 -27.55 -19.34 8.93
N VAL A 513 -27.32 -18.20 9.60
CA VAL A 513 -28.31 -17.12 9.65
C VAL A 513 -28.49 -16.55 8.24
N PRO A 514 -29.72 -16.57 7.67
CA PRO A 514 -29.97 -15.97 6.38
C PRO A 514 -29.93 -14.44 6.50
N ILE A 515 -28.91 -13.81 5.93
CA ILE A 515 -28.80 -12.35 5.81
C ILE A 515 -29.83 -11.83 4.78
N SER A 516 -30.31 -12.72 3.90
CA SER A 516 -31.25 -12.39 2.84
C SER A 516 -32.31 -13.47 2.67
N GLN A 517 -33.37 -13.44 3.49
CA GLN A 517 -34.75 -13.85 3.15
C GLN A 517 -35.59 -13.95 4.44
N SER A 518 -36.55 -13.05 4.62
CA SER A 518 -37.71 -13.36 5.44
C SER A 518 -38.71 -14.09 4.52
N VAL A 519 -39.29 -15.18 5.00
CA VAL A 519 -40.29 -16.01 4.30
C VAL A 519 -41.49 -15.16 3.80
N GLU A 520 -41.79 -14.05 4.46
CA GLU A 520 -42.85 -13.10 4.08
C GLU A 520 -42.55 -12.29 2.81
N ALA A 521 -41.28 -12.07 2.46
CA ALA A 521 -40.93 -11.37 1.22
C ALA A 521 -41.29 -12.21 -0.01
N ASP A 522 -41.08 -13.54 0.06
CA ASP A 522 -41.25 -14.47 -1.06
C ASP A 522 -42.72 -14.55 -1.54
N ALA A 523 -43.71 -14.49 -0.65
CA ALA A 523 -45.14 -14.50 -1.01
C ALA A 523 -45.61 -13.25 -1.78
N THR A 524 -44.92 -12.12 -1.57
CA THR A 524 -45.16 -10.87 -2.33
C THR A 524 -44.40 -10.88 -3.66
N LEU A 525 -43.30 -11.63 -3.69
CA LEU A 525 -42.37 -11.82 -4.81
C LEU A 525 -42.94 -12.78 -5.87
N ASP A 526 -43.70 -13.81 -5.50
CA ASP A 526 -44.40 -14.68 -6.46
C ASP A 526 -45.41 -13.93 -7.36
N LYS A 527 -45.86 -12.73 -6.95
CA LYS A 527 -46.69 -11.83 -7.76
C LYS A 527 -45.89 -10.93 -8.70
N LEU A 528 -44.58 -10.81 -8.50
CA LEU A 528 -43.67 -10.02 -9.33
C LEU A 528 -43.09 -10.91 -10.43
N ASN A 529 -42.82 -10.33 -11.59
CA ASN A 529 -42.19 -11.04 -12.71
C ASN A 529 -40.68 -11.23 -12.46
N ILE A 530 -40.34 -11.96 -11.39
CA ILE A 530 -38.97 -12.23 -10.93
C ILE A 530 -38.13 -12.80 -12.07
N SER A 531 -38.72 -13.66 -12.90
CA SER A 531 -38.04 -14.27 -14.03
C SER A 531 -37.47 -13.21 -14.97
N ASN A 532 -38.25 -12.17 -15.29
CA ASN A 532 -37.79 -11.07 -16.13
C ASN A 532 -36.73 -10.20 -15.44
N ILE A 533 -36.85 -9.95 -14.13
CA ILE A 533 -35.84 -9.17 -13.39
C ILE A 533 -34.52 -9.92 -13.34
N LEU A 534 -34.55 -11.23 -13.06
CA LEU A 534 -33.35 -12.07 -13.07
C LEU A 534 -32.74 -12.15 -14.47
N ILE A 535 -33.56 -12.31 -15.50
CA ILE A 535 -33.12 -12.28 -16.90
C ILE A 535 -32.46 -10.93 -17.22
N GLN A 536 -33.03 -9.81 -16.78
CA GLN A 536 -32.50 -8.50 -17.08
C GLN A 536 -31.27 -8.13 -16.24
N THR A 537 -31.17 -8.58 -14.99
CA THR A 537 -30.11 -8.16 -14.05
C THR A 537 -28.95 -9.15 -13.97
N GLU A 538 -29.18 -10.44 -14.13
CA GLU A 538 -28.15 -11.47 -14.00
C GLU A 538 -27.80 -12.16 -15.32
N PHE A 539 -28.69 -12.09 -16.30
CA PHE A 539 -28.47 -12.71 -17.61
C PHE A 539 -28.30 -11.63 -18.69
N THR A 540 -27.45 -11.95 -19.67
CA THR A 540 -27.42 -11.27 -20.95
C THR A 540 -28.11 -12.20 -21.94
N PRO A 541 -28.99 -11.71 -22.82
CA PRO A 541 -29.67 -12.55 -23.80
C PRO A 541 -28.69 -13.00 -24.90
N SER A 542 -27.83 -13.96 -24.57
CA SER A 542 -27.12 -14.77 -25.58
C SER A 542 -28.04 -15.87 -26.13
N TYR A 543 -29.22 -16.08 -25.55
CA TYR A 543 -30.23 -16.98 -26.10
C TYR A 543 -31.23 -16.18 -26.92
N LYS A 544 -30.85 -15.87 -28.18
CA LYS A 544 -31.84 -15.82 -29.27
C LYS A 544 -32.48 -17.19 -29.53
N ASP A 545 -31.99 -18.24 -28.87
CA ASP A 545 -32.56 -19.58 -28.84
C ASP A 545 -33.44 -19.85 -27.61
N PHE A 546 -34.02 -18.82 -26.97
CA PHE A 546 -35.32 -19.04 -26.32
C PHE A 546 -36.34 -19.22 -27.45
N SER A 547 -36.24 -20.37 -28.11
CA SER A 547 -37.20 -20.80 -29.10
C SER A 547 -38.57 -20.87 -28.41
N PHE A 548 -39.61 -20.61 -29.19
CA PHE A 548 -41.02 -20.65 -28.78
C PHE A 548 -41.40 -21.93 -27.97
N ASN A 549 -40.61 -23.00 -28.06
CA ASN A 549 -40.77 -24.25 -27.31
C ASN A 549 -40.46 -24.17 -25.80
N ASP A 550 -39.66 -23.22 -25.32
CA ASP A 550 -39.41 -23.11 -23.86
C ASP A 550 -40.58 -22.43 -23.12
N THR A 551 -41.41 -21.67 -23.83
CA THR A 551 -42.71 -21.19 -23.34
C THR A 551 -43.69 -22.34 -23.10
N GLU A 552 -43.64 -23.41 -23.90
CA GLU A 552 -44.44 -24.62 -23.66
C GLU A 552 -43.91 -25.44 -22.47
N ARG A 553 -42.59 -25.49 -22.26
CA ARG A 553 -42.01 -26.11 -21.06
C ARG A 553 -42.40 -25.36 -19.78
N LEU A 554 -42.42 -24.02 -19.80
CA LEU A 554 -42.88 -23.22 -18.66
C LEU A 554 -44.37 -23.46 -18.36
N LYS A 555 -45.23 -23.58 -19.38
CA LYS A 555 -46.64 -24.02 -19.22
C LYS A 555 -46.74 -25.43 -18.63
N HIS A 556 -45.85 -26.35 -19.03
CA HIS A 556 -45.82 -27.72 -18.51
C HIS A 556 -45.44 -27.79 -17.01
N TYR A 557 -44.77 -26.77 -16.48
CA TYR A 557 -44.47 -26.60 -15.05
C TYR A 557 -45.48 -25.72 -14.29
N GLY A 558 -46.63 -25.41 -14.90
CA GLY A 558 -47.73 -24.69 -14.24
C GLY A 558 -47.56 -23.18 -14.18
N TYR A 559 -46.75 -22.59 -15.06
CA TYR A 559 -46.64 -21.14 -15.18
C TYR A 559 -47.56 -20.58 -16.26
N ASP A 560 -48.53 -19.77 -15.86
CA ASP A 560 -49.29 -18.92 -16.78
C ASP A 560 -48.43 -17.75 -17.23
N VAL A 561 -47.85 -17.89 -18.42
CA VAL A 561 -47.17 -16.79 -19.12
C VAL A 561 -48.23 -15.95 -19.81
N TYR A 562 -48.65 -14.86 -19.19
CA TYR A 562 -49.41 -13.81 -19.87
C TYR A 562 -48.42 -12.99 -20.71
N CYS A 563 -48.53 -13.12 -22.04
CA CYS A 563 -47.94 -12.17 -22.98
C CYS A 563 -48.70 -10.85 -22.97
#